data_AF-A0A8H4YBL0-F1
#
_entry.id   AF-A0A8H4YBL0-F1
#
_cell.length_a   1.000
_cell.length_b   1.000
_cell.length_c   1.000
_cell.angle_alpha   90.00
_cell.angle_beta   90.00
_cell.angle_gamma   90.00
#
_symmetry.space_group_name_H-M   'P 1'
#
loop_
_entity.id
_entity.type
_entity.pdbx_description
1 polymer ?
#
loop_
_entity_poly.entity_id
_entity_poly.type
_entity_poly.pdbx_seq_one_letter_code
_entity_poly.pdbx_strand_id
1 'polypeptide(L)'
;MTSLPNSEEWQAKANEAIHISLVAPTKTGFQHVATFNPRHTYSIFGEDEQIFGYKDLKISLQYRANDMRPHLKTSYSKKLKPVGENEPDDVVAILQEGNHLPKIAFAKANDFEDSSRQMGDNWTPPGKLHTTLDSPDGQYEIWRGNLADPAIKQLNSRLQILVPLFIEGGTYIGQDLESDSTELDLSDADRWTFFALYEKQKLTGDPEKSTYVFVGYSTIYRFYYFQPPTPPASPRGDEWELPKGDQDLGELPCRTRLSQFIILPPFQGKGNGARLYKTIFEHYHKIPQTHEFTVEDPNEAFDDLRDICDLQFLRTMPDFNNLRLDTEVSIPKKGPLPKLIVGGDSLETIRLRAKIAPRQFGRVLEMHLMSQLPKSVQPTMAVDEEVPAETKADKHQKKVWDLVVKQRLYRHNKDLLSQVEPHERIEKLNDTLYGVGLEYARILAALSRSEKYSQSQSAANGKRKLDEEVAEHSSSKKARVEDA
;
A
#
# COMPACT_ATOMS: atom_id res chain seq x y z
N MET A 1 -19.74 -8.36 -49.56
CA MET A 1 -19.20 -7.60 -48.41
C MET A 1 -20.29 -7.51 -47.37
N THR A 2 -20.38 -8.50 -46.48
CA THR A 2 -21.29 -8.44 -45.33
C THR A 2 -20.72 -7.39 -44.38
N SER A 3 -21.40 -6.25 -44.25
CA SER A 3 -21.06 -5.22 -43.27
C SER A 3 -21.03 -5.85 -41.88
N LEU A 4 -19.98 -5.57 -41.10
CA LEU A 4 -19.92 -5.94 -39.69
C LEU A 4 -21.22 -5.50 -39.01
N PRO A 5 -21.93 -6.40 -38.31
CA PRO A 5 -23.07 -6.01 -37.48
C PRO A 5 -22.58 -4.97 -36.46
N ASN A 6 -23.44 -3.99 -36.15
CA ASN A 6 -23.15 -2.81 -35.33
C ASN A 6 -22.03 -3.03 -34.30
N SER A 7 -20.80 -2.57 -34.58
CA SER A 7 -19.57 -3.05 -33.93
C SER A 7 -19.58 -2.98 -32.39
N GLU A 8 -20.28 -2.00 -31.83
CA GLU A 8 -20.37 -1.77 -30.38
C GLU A 8 -21.08 -2.91 -29.64
N GLU A 9 -22.04 -3.60 -30.26
CA GLU A 9 -22.82 -4.63 -29.55
C GLU A 9 -22.03 -5.91 -29.26
N TRP A 10 -20.87 -6.08 -29.91
CA TRP A 10 -19.97 -7.24 -29.78
C TRP A 10 -18.68 -6.89 -29.05
N GLN A 11 -18.55 -5.64 -28.56
CA GLN A 11 -17.42 -5.17 -27.78
C GLN A 11 -17.85 -5.06 -26.31
N ALA A 12 -17.16 -5.78 -25.44
CA ALA A 12 -17.34 -5.68 -24.00
C ALA A 12 -16.13 -4.99 -23.38
N LYS A 13 -16.36 -3.95 -22.58
CA LYS A 13 -15.27 -3.36 -21.77
C LYS A 13 -14.81 -4.37 -20.74
N ALA A 14 -13.53 -4.74 -20.77
CA ALA A 14 -12.95 -5.76 -19.89
C ALA A 14 -13.13 -5.39 -18.42
N ASN A 15 -12.93 -4.11 -18.07
CA ASN A 15 -13.11 -3.58 -16.71
C ASN A 15 -14.52 -3.80 -16.14
N GLU A 16 -15.55 -3.76 -16.99
CA GLU A 16 -16.95 -3.96 -16.59
C GLU A 16 -17.36 -5.45 -16.68
N ALA A 17 -16.83 -6.18 -17.66
CA ALA A 17 -17.14 -7.60 -17.87
C ALA A 17 -16.55 -8.52 -16.80
N ILE A 18 -15.38 -8.17 -16.25
CA ILE A 18 -14.69 -8.96 -15.22
C ILE A 18 -15.22 -8.63 -13.83
N HIS A 19 -15.70 -9.67 -13.15
CA HIS A 19 -16.22 -9.61 -11.79
C HIS A 19 -15.36 -10.50 -10.90
N ILE A 20 -14.61 -9.87 -10.00
CA ILE A 20 -13.80 -10.56 -8.99
C ILE A 20 -14.67 -10.73 -7.74
N SER A 21 -14.82 -11.96 -7.25
CA SER A 21 -15.66 -12.25 -6.08
C SER A 21 -14.91 -13.04 -5.01
N LEU A 22 -15.17 -12.73 -3.75
CA LEU A 22 -14.69 -13.48 -2.61
C LEU A 22 -15.83 -14.34 -2.05
N VAL A 23 -15.55 -15.63 -1.86
CA VAL A 23 -16.50 -16.59 -1.27
C VAL A 23 -15.90 -17.33 -0.09
N ALA A 24 -16.59 -17.29 1.04
CA ALA A 24 -16.23 -18.06 2.22
C ALA A 24 -16.87 -19.46 2.14
N PRO A 25 -16.11 -20.54 2.40
CA PRO A 25 -16.66 -21.88 2.44
C PRO A 25 -17.62 -22.05 3.63
N THR A 26 -18.77 -22.67 3.38
CA THR A 26 -19.75 -23.03 4.41
C THR A 26 -20.17 -24.50 4.27
N LYS A 27 -20.83 -25.07 5.28
CA LYS A 27 -21.29 -26.47 5.26
C LYS A 27 -22.25 -26.77 4.09
N THR A 28 -22.96 -25.75 3.61
CA THR A 28 -23.98 -25.88 2.55
C THR A 28 -23.52 -25.34 1.19
N GLY A 29 -22.27 -24.86 1.07
CA GLY A 29 -21.73 -24.31 -0.17
C GLY A 29 -20.82 -23.11 0.09
N PHE A 30 -21.18 -21.96 -0.47
CA PHE A 30 -20.40 -20.73 -0.36
C PHE A 30 -21.26 -19.58 0.16
N GLN A 31 -20.68 -18.80 1.08
CA GLN A 31 -21.21 -17.50 1.44
C GLN A 31 -20.48 -16.43 0.64
N HIS A 32 -21.23 -15.58 -0.05
CA HIS A 32 -20.69 -14.42 -0.73
C HIS A 32 -20.16 -13.41 0.30
N VAL A 33 -18.92 -12.95 0.11
CA VAL A 33 -18.29 -11.94 0.96
C VAL A 33 -18.34 -10.57 0.26
N ALA A 34 -17.87 -10.51 -0.98
CA ALA A 34 -17.86 -9.28 -1.77
C ALA A 34 -17.66 -9.57 -3.25
N THR A 35 -18.09 -8.63 -4.10
CA THR A 35 -17.75 -8.58 -5.53
C THR A 35 -17.24 -7.19 -5.87
N PHE A 36 -16.22 -7.11 -6.72
CA PHE A 36 -15.64 -5.87 -7.21
C PHE A 36 -15.05 -6.08 -8.61
N ASN A 37 -14.75 -4.98 -9.28
CA ASN A 37 -14.22 -4.95 -10.64
C ASN A 37 -12.73 -4.56 -10.62
N PRO A 38 -11.95 -4.96 -11.63
CA PRO A 38 -10.59 -4.45 -11.80
C PRO A 38 -10.60 -2.94 -12.14
N ARG A 39 -9.47 -2.28 -11.91
CA ARG A 39 -9.26 -0.87 -12.31
C ARG A 39 -8.59 -0.74 -13.67
N HIS A 40 -7.72 -1.70 -13.98
CA HIS A 40 -6.96 -1.77 -15.21
C HIS A 40 -7.02 -3.18 -15.76
N THR A 41 -7.04 -3.31 -17.08
CA THR A 41 -7.04 -4.57 -17.82
C THR A 41 -6.18 -4.50 -19.07
N TYR A 42 -5.56 -3.36 -19.36
CA TYR A 42 -4.83 -3.12 -20.61
C TYR A 42 -3.66 -4.08 -20.84
N SER A 43 -2.95 -4.46 -19.78
CA SER A 43 -1.83 -5.40 -19.89
C SER A 43 -2.26 -6.85 -20.16
N ILE A 44 -3.56 -7.14 -20.12
CA ILE A 44 -4.14 -8.46 -20.40
C ILE A 44 -4.98 -8.44 -21.69
N PHE A 45 -5.75 -7.37 -21.92
CA PHE A 45 -6.73 -7.27 -23.01
C PHE A 45 -6.41 -6.14 -24.01
N GLY A 46 -5.18 -5.60 -23.99
CA GLY A 46 -4.74 -4.52 -24.87
C GLY A 46 -5.17 -3.13 -24.41
N GLU A 47 -4.53 -2.09 -24.97
CA GLU A 47 -4.67 -0.69 -24.55
C GLU A 47 -6.11 -0.14 -24.54
N ASP A 48 -6.98 -0.65 -25.41
CA ASP A 48 -8.38 -0.23 -25.47
C ASP A 48 -9.24 -0.83 -24.34
N GLU A 49 -8.73 -1.83 -23.60
CA GLU A 49 -9.41 -2.54 -22.52
C GLU A 49 -10.76 -3.14 -22.97
N GLN A 50 -10.80 -3.69 -24.18
CA GLN A 50 -11.99 -4.27 -24.79
C GLN A 50 -11.81 -5.73 -25.14
N ILE A 51 -12.92 -6.46 -25.12
CA ILE A 51 -13.02 -7.87 -25.51
C ILE A 51 -14.04 -7.98 -26.63
N PHE A 52 -13.59 -8.45 -27.79
CA PHE A 52 -14.37 -8.57 -28.99
C PHE A 52 -15.05 -9.93 -29.17
N GLY A 53 -16.26 -9.91 -29.72
CA GLY A 53 -16.96 -11.08 -30.23
C GLY A 53 -18.00 -11.69 -29.29
N TYR A 54 -18.38 -11.00 -28.22
CA TYR A 54 -19.36 -11.49 -27.23
C TYR A 54 -20.46 -10.47 -26.95
N LYS A 55 -21.70 -10.96 -26.80
CA LYS A 55 -22.82 -10.20 -26.21
C LYS A 55 -23.03 -10.58 -24.76
N ASP A 56 -23.29 -9.59 -23.91
CA ASP A 56 -23.51 -9.74 -22.47
C ASP A 56 -22.40 -10.56 -21.79
N LEU A 57 -21.14 -10.29 -22.18
CA LEU A 57 -19.99 -11.00 -21.65
C LEU A 57 -19.86 -10.77 -20.15
N LYS A 58 -19.77 -11.85 -19.40
CA LYS A 58 -19.47 -11.86 -17.97
C LYS A 58 -18.36 -12.85 -17.68
N ILE A 59 -17.28 -12.34 -17.11
CA ILE A 59 -16.11 -13.11 -16.67
C ILE A 59 -16.11 -13.10 -15.15
N SER A 60 -16.48 -14.21 -14.52
CA SER A 60 -16.51 -14.37 -13.08
C SER A 60 -15.22 -15.00 -12.59
N LEU A 61 -14.34 -14.21 -11.99
CA LEU A 61 -13.14 -14.69 -11.29
C LEU A 61 -13.46 -14.81 -9.80
N GLN A 62 -13.79 -16.03 -9.37
CA GLN A 62 -14.15 -16.30 -7.99
C GLN A 62 -12.94 -16.77 -7.20
N TYR A 63 -12.73 -16.20 -6.03
CA TYR A 63 -11.68 -16.52 -5.09
C TYR A 63 -12.28 -17.08 -3.81
N ARG A 64 -11.73 -18.21 -3.36
CA ARG A 64 -12.01 -18.70 -2.02
C ARG A 64 -11.35 -17.78 -0.99
N ALA A 65 -12.13 -17.24 -0.07
CA ALA A 65 -11.74 -16.13 0.80
C ALA A 65 -10.54 -16.42 1.72
N ASN A 66 -10.26 -17.68 2.05
CA ASN A 66 -9.16 -18.05 2.95
C ASN A 66 -7.82 -18.21 2.23
N ASP A 67 -7.71 -19.10 1.25
CA ASP A 67 -6.44 -19.41 0.59
C ASP A 67 -6.30 -18.81 -0.81
N MET A 68 -7.28 -17.98 -1.21
CA MET A 68 -7.34 -17.32 -2.50
C MET A 68 -7.23 -18.29 -3.67
N ARG A 69 -7.73 -19.53 -3.54
CA ARG A 69 -7.87 -20.42 -4.69
C ARG A 69 -8.82 -19.79 -5.71
N PRO A 70 -8.38 -19.55 -6.96
CA PRO A 70 -9.23 -18.98 -8.00
C PRO A 70 -10.08 -20.05 -8.69
N HIS A 71 -11.19 -19.61 -9.27
CA HIS A 71 -12.00 -20.33 -10.24
C HIS A 71 -12.59 -19.34 -11.25
N LEU A 72 -12.30 -19.56 -12.53
CA LEU A 72 -12.74 -18.72 -13.65
C LEU A 72 -13.99 -19.33 -14.29
N LYS A 73 -15.02 -18.51 -14.48
CA LYS A 73 -16.22 -18.87 -15.24
C LYS A 73 -16.56 -17.76 -16.22
N THR A 74 -16.66 -18.10 -17.50
CA THR A 74 -17.12 -17.19 -18.54
C THR A 74 -18.56 -17.52 -18.95
N SER A 75 -19.37 -16.50 -19.18
CA SER A 75 -20.75 -16.63 -19.68
C SER A 75 -21.08 -15.47 -20.60
N TYR A 76 -21.87 -15.72 -21.63
CA TYR A 76 -22.29 -14.74 -22.64
C TYR A 76 -23.62 -15.18 -23.25
N SER A 77 -24.39 -14.24 -23.80
CA SER A 77 -25.67 -14.56 -24.46
C SER A 77 -25.46 -15.04 -25.89
N LYS A 78 -24.51 -14.45 -26.62
CA LYS A 78 -24.11 -14.85 -27.98
C LYS A 78 -22.60 -14.65 -28.18
N LYS A 79 -21.99 -15.55 -28.95
CA LYS A 79 -20.61 -15.45 -29.46
C LYS A 79 -20.64 -15.30 -30.98
N LEU A 80 -19.86 -14.37 -31.51
CA LEU A 80 -19.76 -14.13 -32.95
C LEU A 80 -19.10 -15.35 -33.62
N LYS A 81 -19.57 -15.73 -34.81
CA LYS A 81 -18.89 -16.74 -35.62
C LYS A 81 -17.70 -16.07 -36.31
N PRO A 82 -16.54 -16.72 -36.45
CA PRO A 82 -15.42 -16.17 -37.20
C PRO A 82 -15.87 -15.73 -38.60
N VAL A 83 -15.62 -14.48 -38.97
CA VAL A 83 -15.89 -13.95 -40.32
C VAL A 83 -14.64 -13.27 -40.85
N GLY A 84 -13.96 -13.91 -41.80
CA GLY A 84 -12.70 -13.41 -42.36
C GLY A 84 -11.58 -13.43 -41.30
N GLU A 85 -10.92 -12.29 -41.10
CA GLU A 85 -9.83 -12.11 -40.13
C GLU A 85 -10.32 -11.70 -38.72
N ASN A 86 -11.62 -11.45 -38.55
CA ASN A 86 -12.19 -11.04 -37.26
C ASN A 86 -12.64 -12.27 -36.47
N GLU A 87 -11.75 -12.76 -35.59
CA GLU A 87 -12.04 -13.83 -34.64
C GLU A 87 -12.42 -13.25 -33.26
N PRO A 88 -13.40 -13.84 -32.54
CA PRO A 88 -13.68 -13.46 -31.15
C PRO A 88 -12.48 -13.76 -30.25
N ASP A 89 -12.20 -12.86 -29.31
CA ASP A 89 -11.11 -13.06 -28.35
C ASP A 89 -11.35 -14.31 -27.50
N ASP A 90 -10.38 -15.21 -27.40
CA ASP A 90 -10.47 -16.34 -26.48
C ASP A 90 -9.97 -15.93 -25.09
N VAL A 91 -10.88 -15.39 -24.28
CA VAL A 91 -10.61 -14.97 -22.90
C VAL A 91 -9.93 -16.06 -22.07
N VAL A 92 -10.30 -17.33 -22.27
CA VAL A 92 -9.71 -18.43 -21.50
C VAL A 92 -8.28 -18.69 -21.98
N ALA A 93 -8.05 -18.70 -23.30
CA ALA A 93 -6.72 -18.86 -23.86
C ALA A 93 -5.79 -17.71 -23.45
N ILE A 94 -6.24 -16.45 -23.56
CA ILE A 94 -5.48 -15.26 -23.13
C ILE A 94 -5.01 -15.42 -21.67
N LEU A 95 -5.93 -15.78 -20.77
CA LEU A 95 -5.60 -15.94 -19.35
C LEU A 95 -4.71 -17.16 -19.04
N GLN A 96 -4.74 -18.20 -19.88
CA GLN A 96 -3.91 -19.40 -19.75
C GLN A 96 -2.51 -19.21 -20.33
N GLU A 97 -2.42 -18.72 -21.56
CA GLU A 97 -1.20 -18.54 -22.33
C GLU A 97 -0.35 -17.42 -21.73
N GLY A 98 -1.00 -16.32 -21.30
CA GLY A 98 -0.38 -15.22 -20.56
C GLY A 98 0.07 -15.59 -19.14
N ASN A 99 -0.17 -16.83 -18.70
CA ASN A 99 0.14 -17.32 -17.35
C ASN A 99 -0.45 -16.41 -16.24
N HIS A 100 -1.56 -15.73 -16.54
CA HIS A 100 -2.20 -14.78 -15.64
C HIS A 100 -2.85 -15.48 -14.44
N LEU A 101 -3.36 -16.70 -14.65
CA LEU A 101 -3.98 -17.53 -13.61
C LEU A 101 -3.33 -18.91 -13.54
N PRO A 102 -3.22 -19.51 -12.33
CA PRO A 102 -2.73 -20.87 -12.21
C PRO A 102 -3.71 -21.86 -12.84
N LYS A 103 -3.21 -22.99 -13.35
CA LYS A 103 -4.02 -24.04 -14.01
C LYS A 103 -5.29 -24.45 -13.24
N ILE A 104 -5.23 -24.42 -11.90
CA ILE A 104 -6.35 -24.78 -11.03
C ILE A 104 -7.56 -23.83 -11.17
N ALA A 105 -7.35 -22.60 -11.66
CA ALA A 105 -8.41 -21.63 -11.92
C ALA A 105 -9.40 -22.11 -12.98
N PHE A 106 -8.96 -22.99 -13.88
CA PHE A 106 -9.74 -23.47 -15.03
C PHE A 106 -10.36 -24.86 -14.77
N ALA A 107 -10.29 -25.35 -13.53
CA ALA A 107 -10.94 -26.58 -13.11
C ALA A 107 -12.48 -26.47 -13.18
N LYS A 108 -13.19 -27.59 -13.09
CA LYS A 108 -14.67 -27.58 -13.09
C LYS A 108 -15.20 -26.96 -11.80
N ALA A 109 -16.38 -26.35 -11.88
CA ALA A 109 -17.05 -25.74 -10.73
C ALA A 109 -17.26 -26.74 -9.57
N ASN A 110 -17.63 -27.99 -9.88
CA ASN A 110 -17.78 -29.03 -8.86
C ASN A 110 -16.46 -29.31 -8.13
N ASP A 111 -15.33 -29.34 -8.84
CA ASP A 111 -14.01 -29.57 -8.22
C ASP A 111 -13.64 -28.42 -7.27
N PHE A 112 -14.01 -27.18 -7.62
CA PHE A 112 -13.83 -26.01 -6.76
C PHE A 112 -14.69 -26.09 -5.49
N GLU A 113 -15.97 -26.46 -5.63
CA GLU A 113 -16.89 -26.69 -4.51
C GLU A 113 -16.45 -27.83 -3.60
N ASP A 114 -16.13 -28.99 -4.17
CA ASP A 114 -15.74 -30.19 -3.43
C ASP A 114 -14.44 -29.97 -2.64
N SER A 115 -13.46 -29.29 -3.25
CA SER A 115 -12.21 -28.94 -2.57
C SER A 115 -12.39 -27.97 -1.40
N SER A 116 -13.51 -27.25 -1.36
CA SER A 116 -13.84 -26.32 -0.28
C SER A 116 -14.52 -27.03 0.87
N ARG A 117 -15.23 -28.14 0.61
CA ARG A 117 -15.81 -29.02 1.63
C ARG A 117 -14.77 -29.92 2.29
N GLN A 118 -13.71 -30.29 1.56
CA GLN A 118 -12.62 -31.13 2.05
C GLN A 118 -11.55 -30.37 2.84
N MET A 119 -11.66 -29.05 2.92
CA MET A 119 -10.69 -28.22 3.61
C MET A 119 -10.81 -28.43 5.12
N GLY A 120 -9.73 -28.88 5.75
CA GLY A 120 -9.74 -29.20 7.18
C GLY A 120 -10.00 -27.98 8.05
N ASP A 121 -10.67 -28.19 9.18
CA ASP A 121 -11.02 -27.16 10.17
C ASP A 121 -9.81 -26.43 10.78
N ASN A 122 -8.60 -26.97 10.62
CA ASN A 122 -7.35 -26.47 11.20
C ASN A 122 -6.47 -25.73 10.17
N TRP A 123 -7.03 -25.26 9.06
CA TRP A 123 -6.24 -24.50 8.09
C TRP A 123 -5.81 -23.15 8.66
N THR A 124 -4.55 -22.80 8.44
CA THR A 124 -4.00 -21.47 8.71
C THR A 124 -3.34 -20.91 7.46
N PRO A 125 -3.24 -19.58 7.33
CA PRO A 125 -2.49 -18.98 6.24
C PRO A 125 -1.05 -19.50 6.11
N PRO A 126 -0.48 -19.55 4.90
CA PRO A 126 0.87 -20.00 4.69
C PRO A 126 1.90 -19.03 5.27
N GLY A 127 3.08 -19.55 5.62
CA GLY A 127 4.15 -18.81 6.28
C GLY A 127 4.05 -18.84 7.80
N LYS A 128 4.58 -17.81 8.45
CA LYS A 128 4.63 -17.69 9.92
C LYS A 128 3.77 -16.51 10.36
N LEU A 129 2.91 -16.73 11.36
CA LEU A 129 2.18 -15.65 12.02
C LEU A 129 3.20 -14.61 12.53
N HIS A 130 3.05 -13.37 12.07
CA HIS A 130 3.94 -12.27 12.41
C HIS A 130 3.39 -11.42 13.55
N THR A 131 2.10 -11.07 13.48
CA THR A 131 1.40 -10.36 14.56
C THR A 131 -0.11 -10.54 14.47
N THR A 132 -0.79 -10.39 15.61
CA THR A 132 -2.25 -10.30 15.71
C THR A 132 -2.60 -8.89 16.18
N LEU A 133 -3.55 -8.26 15.50
CA LEU A 133 -3.99 -6.89 15.74
C LEU A 133 -5.47 -6.90 16.08
N ASP A 134 -5.81 -6.55 17.33
CA ASP A 134 -7.20 -6.36 17.72
C ASP A 134 -7.66 -4.97 17.30
N SER A 135 -8.78 -4.89 16.59
CA SER A 135 -9.41 -3.64 16.21
C SER A 135 -10.91 -3.67 16.49
N PRO A 136 -11.57 -2.52 16.64
CA PRO A 136 -13.00 -2.50 16.95
C PRO A 136 -13.88 -3.11 15.86
N ASP A 137 -13.39 -3.17 14.63
CA ASP A 137 -14.03 -3.78 13.47
C ASP A 137 -13.71 -5.27 13.29
N GLY A 138 -12.79 -5.85 14.07
CA GLY A 138 -12.41 -7.26 13.97
C GLY A 138 -10.99 -7.54 14.45
N GLN A 139 -10.65 -8.83 14.53
CA GLN A 139 -9.28 -9.27 14.77
C GLN A 139 -8.59 -9.51 13.43
N TYR A 140 -7.39 -8.97 13.27
CA TYR A 140 -6.59 -9.12 12.06
C TYR A 140 -5.30 -9.85 12.38
N GLU A 141 -4.81 -10.67 11.45
CA GLU A 141 -3.52 -11.35 11.55
C GLU A 141 -2.67 -11.04 10.32
N ILE A 142 -1.39 -10.77 10.54
CA ILE A 142 -0.42 -10.61 9.47
C ILE A 142 0.47 -11.83 9.47
N TRP A 143 0.55 -12.51 8.33
CA TRP A 143 1.36 -13.70 8.11
C TRP A 143 2.51 -13.37 7.17
N ARG A 144 3.71 -13.85 7.49
CA ARG A 144 4.94 -13.54 6.76
C ARG A 144 5.58 -14.80 6.23
N GLY A 145 5.91 -14.82 4.95
CA GLY A 145 6.62 -15.91 4.29
C GLY A 145 7.73 -15.41 3.36
N ASN A 146 8.50 -16.34 2.84
CA ASN A 146 9.53 -16.08 1.84
C ASN A 146 9.06 -16.68 0.51
N LEU A 147 9.27 -16.00 -0.62
CA LEU A 147 8.79 -16.47 -1.91
C LEU A 147 9.54 -17.73 -2.38
N ALA A 148 10.65 -18.16 -1.77
CA ALA A 148 11.24 -19.47 -2.05
C ALA A 148 10.38 -20.63 -1.51
N ASP A 149 9.53 -20.41 -0.51
CA ASP A 149 8.63 -21.42 0.08
C ASP A 149 7.54 -21.83 -0.92
N PRO A 150 7.37 -23.13 -1.24
CA PRO A 150 6.33 -23.61 -2.16
C PRO A 150 4.90 -23.15 -1.83
N ALA A 151 4.55 -23.04 -0.54
CA ALA A 151 3.22 -22.58 -0.13
C ALA A 151 3.01 -21.09 -0.42
N ILE A 152 4.06 -20.28 -0.26
CA ILE A 152 4.04 -18.85 -0.57
C ILE A 152 4.09 -18.63 -2.08
N LYS A 153 4.88 -19.39 -2.84
CA LYS A 153 4.85 -19.40 -4.31
C LYS A 153 3.46 -19.68 -4.84
N GLN A 154 2.79 -20.67 -4.27
CA GLN A 154 1.42 -21.02 -4.64
C GLN A 154 0.43 -19.90 -4.32
N LEU A 155 0.54 -19.25 -3.14
CA LEU A 155 -0.31 -18.11 -2.81
C LEU A 155 -0.05 -16.93 -3.76
N ASN A 156 1.22 -16.63 -4.05
CA ASN A 156 1.60 -15.57 -4.98
C ASN A 156 1.04 -15.82 -6.38
N SER A 157 1.15 -17.04 -6.92
CA SER A 157 0.63 -17.34 -8.26
C SER A 157 -0.89 -17.22 -8.37
N ARG A 158 -1.62 -17.42 -7.27
CA ARG A 158 -3.08 -17.19 -7.21
C ARG A 158 -3.43 -15.70 -7.22
N LEU A 159 -2.56 -14.87 -6.65
CA LEU A 159 -2.77 -13.43 -6.43
C LEU A 159 -2.16 -12.56 -7.53
N GLN A 160 -1.19 -13.06 -8.29
CA GLN A 160 -0.37 -12.23 -9.19
C GLN A 160 -1.20 -11.44 -10.21
N ILE A 161 -2.31 -12.00 -10.72
CA ILE A 161 -3.21 -11.27 -11.62
C ILE A 161 -3.75 -9.97 -11.00
N LEU A 162 -3.90 -9.90 -9.67
CA LEU A 162 -4.39 -8.70 -9.00
C LEU A 162 -3.42 -7.53 -9.15
N VAL A 163 -2.13 -7.77 -9.42
CA VAL A 163 -1.13 -6.73 -9.62
C VAL A 163 -1.48 -5.85 -10.82
N PRO A 164 -1.51 -6.35 -12.07
CA PRO A 164 -1.92 -5.52 -13.21
C PRO A 164 -3.37 -5.04 -13.12
N LEU A 165 -4.25 -5.73 -12.37
CA LEU A 165 -5.64 -5.30 -12.23
C LEU A 165 -5.84 -4.09 -11.30
N PHE A 166 -4.92 -3.83 -10.38
CA PHE A 166 -5.07 -2.79 -9.34
C PHE A 166 -3.86 -1.85 -9.19
N ILE A 167 -2.72 -2.17 -9.79
CA ILE A 167 -1.50 -1.36 -9.79
C ILE A 167 -1.18 -1.03 -11.26
N GLU A 168 -1.28 0.25 -11.59
CA GLU A 168 -0.88 0.77 -12.90
C GLU A 168 0.62 0.50 -13.14
N GLY A 169 0.96 -0.07 -14.30
CA GLY A 169 2.32 -0.49 -14.63
C GLY A 169 2.81 -1.70 -13.83
N GLY A 170 1.93 -2.34 -13.05
CA GLY A 170 2.29 -3.47 -12.20
C GLY A 170 2.57 -4.75 -13.00
N THR A 171 3.66 -5.42 -12.67
CA THR A 171 4.14 -6.64 -13.35
C THR A 171 4.25 -7.81 -12.38
N TYR A 172 4.33 -9.03 -12.91
CA TYR A 172 4.55 -10.21 -12.08
C TYR A 172 5.99 -10.28 -11.58
N ILE A 173 6.18 -10.83 -10.38
CA ILE A 173 7.53 -11.06 -9.85
C ILE A 173 8.24 -12.07 -10.76
N GLY A 174 9.43 -11.69 -11.22
CA GLY A 174 10.22 -12.50 -12.16
C GLY A 174 9.81 -12.34 -13.63
N GLN A 175 8.88 -11.44 -13.95
CA GLN A 175 8.53 -11.17 -15.35
C GLN A 175 9.66 -10.38 -16.02
N ASP A 176 10.14 -10.89 -17.16
CA ASP A 176 11.02 -10.17 -18.06
C ASP A 176 10.18 -9.33 -19.03
N LEU A 177 10.37 -8.00 -19.01
CA LEU A 177 9.64 -7.08 -19.88
C LEU A 177 10.28 -6.95 -21.27
N GLU A 178 11.49 -7.47 -21.47
CA GLU A 178 12.20 -7.45 -22.74
C GLU A 178 12.00 -8.74 -23.55
N SER A 179 11.28 -9.73 -22.98
CA SER A 179 11.03 -11.05 -23.55
C SER A 179 9.54 -11.31 -23.75
N ASP A 180 9.19 -11.98 -24.86
CA ASP A 180 7.82 -12.44 -25.12
C ASP A 180 7.45 -13.71 -24.31
N SER A 181 8.38 -14.22 -23.49
CA SER A 181 8.15 -15.39 -22.65
C SER A 181 7.23 -15.06 -21.46
N THR A 182 6.28 -15.96 -21.21
CA THR A 182 5.39 -15.90 -20.02
C THR A 182 5.94 -16.69 -18.83
N GLU A 183 7.16 -17.24 -18.97
CA GLU A 183 7.88 -17.88 -17.88
C GLU A 183 8.44 -16.82 -16.92
N LEU A 184 8.21 -17.04 -15.62
CA LEU A 184 8.71 -16.15 -14.56
C LEU A 184 10.08 -16.62 -14.07
N ASP A 185 11.08 -15.75 -14.12
CA ASP A 185 12.37 -15.97 -13.47
C ASP A 185 12.26 -15.73 -11.96
N LEU A 186 12.14 -16.84 -11.23
CA LEU A 186 12.09 -16.85 -9.76
C LEU A 186 13.41 -17.33 -9.16
N SER A 187 14.54 -17.15 -9.86
CA SER A 187 15.88 -17.50 -9.39
C SER A 187 16.29 -16.75 -8.12
N ASP A 188 15.73 -15.55 -7.90
CA ASP A 188 15.97 -14.70 -6.74
C ASP A 188 14.80 -14.68 -5.73
N ALA A 189 13.91 -15.67 -5.80
CA ALA A 189 12.73 -15.77 -4.92
C ALA A 189 13.07 -15.77 -3.42
N ASP A 190 14.28 -16.17 -3.04
CA ASP A 190 14.78 -16.12 -1.66
C ASP A 190 14.94 -14.68 -1.12
N ARG A 191 15.04 -13.68 -2.01
CA ARG A 191 15.13 -12.25 -1.65
C ARG A 191 13.77 -11.58 -1.48
N TRP A 192 12.70 -12.26 -1.86
CA TRP A 192 11.34 -11.75 -1.78
C TRP A 192 10.67 -12.20 -0.48
N THR A 193 10.24 -11.23 0.33
CA THR A 193 9.39 -11.47 1.50
C THR A 193 7.95 -11.12 1.18
N PHE A 194 7.03 -12.00 1.58
CA PHE A 194 5.60 -11.87 1.35
C PHE A 194 4.89 -11.65 2.69
N PHE A 195 4.07 -10.61 2.79
CA PHE A 195 3.21 -10.34 3.94
C PHE A 195 1.74 -10.40 3.51
N ALA A 196 0.96 -11.29 4.10
CA ALA A 196 -0.49 -11.35 3.92
C ALA A 196 -1.21 -10.79 5.15
N LEU A 197 -2.23 -9.97 4.91
CA LEU A 197 -3.17 -9.52 5.91
C LEU A 197 -4.46 -10.33 5.82
N TYR A 198 -4.89 -10.87 6.95
CA TYR A 198 -6.12 -11.63 7.10
C TYR A 198 -7.01 -11.02 8.17
N GLU A 199 -8.32 -11.02 7.93
CA GLU A 199 -9.34 -10.86 8.97
C GLU A 199 -9.64 -12.24 9.56
N LYS A 200 -9.49 -12.37 10.87
CA LYS A 200 -9.77 -13.60 11.61
C LYS A 200 -11.17 -13.55 12.20
N GLN A 201 -11.99 -14.49 11.80
CA GLN A 201 -13.38 -14.61 12.22
C GLN A 201 -13.55 -15.88 13.06
N LYS A 202 -14.28 -15.79 14.17
CA LYS A 202 -14.63 -16.97 14.96
C LYS A 202 -15.78 -17.71 14.29
N LEU A 203 -15.67 -19.03 14.16
CA LEU A 203 -16.71 -19.83 13.53
C LEU A 203 -17.97 -19.85 14.41
N THR A 204 -19.14 -19.66 13.80
CA THR A 204 -20.42 -19.72 14.51
C THR A 204 -20.67 -21.16 14.99
N GLY A 205 -20.66 -21.36 16.31
CA GLY A 205 -20.94 -22.66 16.95
C GLY A 205 -19.72 -23.40 17.50
N ASP A 206 -18.49 -22.92 17.26
CA ASP A 206 -17.28 -23.45 17.90
C ASP A 206 -16.27 -22.30 18.12
N PRO A 207 -16.16 -21.78 19.37
CA PRO A 207 -15.26 -20.66 19.69
C PRO A 207 -13.77 -20.95 19.50
N GLU A 208 -13.37 -22.22 19.42
CA GLU A 208 -11.97 -22.61 19.23
C GLU A 208 -11.56 -22.60 17.75
N LYS A 209 -12.52 -22.63 16.83
CA LYS A 209 -12.26 -22.64 15.38
C LYS A 209 -12.33 -21.24 14.80
N SER A 210 -11.31 -20.88 14.04
CA SER A 210 -11.21 -19.60 13.36
C SER A 210 -11.20 -19.79 11.85
N THR A 211 -11.95 -18.95 11.14
CA THR A 211 -11.88 -18.79 9.70
C THR A 211 -11.10 -17.53 9.36
N TYR A 212 -10.51 -17.52 8.17
CA TYR A 212 -9.70 -16.42 7.69
C TYR A 212 -10.27 -15.86 6.41
N VAL A 213 -10.34 -14.55 6.32
CA VAL A 213 -10.70 -13.82 5.09
C VAL A 213 -9.48 -13.01 4.68
N PHE A 214 -8.99 -13.25 3.47
CA PHE A 214 -7.85 -12.54 2.90
C PHE A 214 -8.24 -11.09 2.62
N VAL A 215 -7.48 -10.16 3.20
CA VAL A 215 -7.74 -8.72 3.12
C VAL A 215 -6.83 -8.05 2.09
N GLY A 216 -5.58 -8.49 2.03
CA GLY A 216 -4.56 -7.88 1.19
C GLY A 216 -3.18 -8.46 1.42
N TYR A 217 -2.20 -7.99 0.66
CA TYR A 217 -0.81 -8.40 0.83
C TYR A 217 0.18 -7.31 0.39
N SER A 218 1.45 -7.54 0.71
CA SER A 218 2.56 -6.80 0.16
C SER A 218 3.77 -7.68 -0.08
N THR A 219 4.54 -7.36 -1.12
CA THR A 219 5.81 -8.00 -1.46
C THR A 219 6.96 -7.03 -1.25
N ILE A 220 8.05 -7.54 -0.71
CA ILE A 220 9.22 -6.75 -0.34
C ILE A 220 10.46 -7.44 -0.89
N TYR A 221 11.26 -6.70 -1.66
CA TYR A 221 12.52 -7.16 -2.19
C TYR A 221 13.70 -6.65 -1.37
N ARG A 222 14.75 -7.47 -1.28
CA ARG A 222 16.00 -7.13 -0.59
C ARG A 222 17.12 -6.86 -1.61
N PHE A 223 17.46 -5.58 -1.80
CA PHE A 223 18.64 -5.18 -2.57
C PHE A 223 19.89 -5.19 -1.69
N TYR A 224 21.01 -5.65 -2.23
CA TYR A 224 22.31 -5.46 -1.60
C TYR A 224 22.63 -3.96 -1.48
N TYR A 225 23.10 -3.55 -0.31
CA TYR A 225 23.51 -2.17 -0.04
C TYR A 225 25.03 -2.09 0.06
N PHE A 226 25.66 -1.70 -1.05
CA PHE A 226 27.11 -1.51 -1.08
C PHE A 226 27.52 -0.35 -0.18
N GLN A 227 28.41 -0.64 0.78
CA GLN A 227 29.02 0.36 1.66
C GLN A 227 30.48 0.55 1.24
N PRO A 228 30.82 1.70 0.62
CA PRO A 228 32.21 1.96 0.29
C PRO A 228 33.03 2.06 1.59
N PRO A 229 34.24 1.48 1.62
CA PRO A 229 35.12 1.60 2.77
C PRO A 229 35.40 3.07 3.06
N THR A 230 35.42 3.44 4.35
CA THR A 230 35.76 4.80 4.81
C THR A 230 36.92 4.72 5.80
N PRO A 231 38.08 5.34 5.51
CA PRO A 231 38.39 6.14 4.32
C PRO A 231 38.40 5.29 3.03
N PRO A 232 38.21 5.91 1.84
CA PRO A 232 38.30 5.20 0.57
C PRO A 232 39.61 4.41 0.49
N ALA A 233 39.55 3.15 0.08
CA ALA A 233 40.76 2.38 -0.12
C ALA A 233 41.61 3.08 -1.19
N SER A 234 42.87 3.40 -0.88
CA SER A 234 43.85 3.77 -1.92
C SER A 234 43.83 2.67 -2.99
N PRO A 235 43.92 2.99 -4.30
CA PRO A 235 43.97 1.96 -5.32
C PRO A 235 45.14 1.03 -5.03
N ARG A 236 44.83 -0.16 -4.49
CA ARG A 236 45.73 -1.30 -4.58
C ARG A 236 45.77 -1.65 -6.07
N GLY A 237 46.91 -2.11 -6.58
CA GLY A 237 47.01 -2.53 -7.98
C GLY A 237 45.99 -3.61 -8.35
N ASP A 238 46.11 -4.23 -9.52
CA ASP A 238 45.17 -5.23 -10.07
C ASP A 238 44.89 -6.49 -9.19
N GLU A 239 45.37 -6.53 -7.95
CA GLU A 239 45.06 -7.50 -6.89
C GLU A 239 43.65 -7.27 -6.30
N TRP A 240 42.61 -7.51 -7.10
CA TRP A 240 41.26 -7.74 -6.59
C TRP A 240 41.05 -9.25 -6.43
N GLU A 241 40.93 -9.73 -5.18
CA GLU A 241 40.52 -11.11 -4.89
C GLU A 241 39.04 -11.13 -4.47
N LEU A 242 38.26 -12.03 -5.09
CA LEU A 242 36.92 -12.37 -4.61
C LEU A 242 37.00 -12.88 -3.16
N PRO A 243 36.06 -12.49 -2.27
CA PRO A 243 35.98 -13.05 -0.94
C PRO A 243 35.96 -14.58 -0.99
N LYS A 244 36.81 -15.24 -0.19
CA LYS A 244 36.85 -16.71 -0.09
C LYS A 244 35.83 -17.17 0.95
N GLY A 245 35.05 -18.20 0.62
CA GLY A 245 34.08 -18.85 1.51
C GLY A 245 32.62 -18.61 1.16
N ASP A 246 31.73 -19.39 1.76
CA ASP A 246 30.28 -19.22 1.66
C ASP A 246 29.84 -18.10 2.61
N GLN A 247 29.42 -16.96 2.07
CA GLN A 247 28.80 -15.89 2.86
C GLN A 247 27.28 -16.02 2.77
N ASP A 248 26.59 -15.95 3.91
CA ASP A 248 25.14 -15.82 3.91
C ASP A 248 24.76 -14.44 3.37
N LEU A 249 24.26 -14.41 2.13
CA LEU A 249 23.80 -13.18 1.47
C LEU A 249 22.66 -12.50 2.25
N GLY A 250 21.93 -13.25 3.08
CA GLY A 250 20.91 -12.74 3.99
C GLY A 250 21.46 -11.91 5.15
N GLU A 251 22.75 -12.05 5.49
CA GLU A 251 23.41 -11.26 6.53
C GLU A 251 24.01 -9.94 6.00
N LEU A 252 24.12 -9.79 4.67
CA LEU A 252 24.70 -8.60 4.06
C LEU A 252 23.83 -7.36 4.26
N PRO A 253 24.41 -6.15 4.39
CA PRO A 253 23.68 -4.88 4.39
C PRO A 253 22.71 -4.79 3.22
N CYS A 254 21.49 -4.31 3.49
CA CYS A 254 20.45 -4.23 2.48
C CYS A 254 19.68 -2.92 2.46
N ARG A 255 19.23 -2.58 1.26
CA ARG A 255 18.12 -1.66 1.02
C ARG A 255 16.90 -2.50 0.74
N THR A 256 15.92 -2.40 1.62
CA THR A 256 14.66 -3.12 1.47
C THR A 256 13.72 -2.25 0.65
N ARG A 257 13.06 -2.81 -0.36
CA ARG A 257 12.09 -2.09 -1.20
C ARG A 257 10.74 -2.80 -1.15
N LEU A 258 9.73 -2.10 -0.65
CA LEU A 258 8.34 -2.51 -0.84
C LEU A 258 8.01 -2.37 -2.33
N SER A 259 7.54 -3.45 -2.94
CA SER A 259 7.25 -3.53 -4.37
C SER A 259 5.75 -3.42 -4.61
N GLN A 260 5.01 -4.51 -4.38
CA GLN A 260 3.56 -4.53 -4.58
C GLN A 260 2.86 -4.35 -3.24
N PHE A 261 1.78 -3.57 -3.22
CA PHE A 261 0.94 -3.37 -2.03
C PHE A 261 -0.53 -3.29 -2.42
N ILE A 262 -1.31 -4.29 -2.02
CA ILE A 262 -2.72 -4.39 -2.39
C ILE A 262 -3.56 -4.66 -1.14
N ILE A 263 -4.54 -3.80 -0.89
CA ILE A 263 -5.70 -4.10 -0.05
C ILE A 263 -6.88 -4.30 -1.00
N LEU A 264 -7.59 -5.43 -0.91
CA LEU A 264 -8.71 -5.69 -1.81
C LEU A 264 -9.78 -4.60 -1.63
N PRO A 265 -10.44 -4.16 -2.72
CA PRO A 265 -11.39 -3.04 -2.68
C PRO A 265 -12.42 -3.07 -1.52
N PRO A 266 -13.04 -4.22 -1.17
CA PRO A 266 -14.04 -4.30 -0.08
C PRO A 266 -13.49 -3.97 1.33
N PHE A 267 -12.17 -4.00 1.48
CA PHE A 267 -11.48 -3.78 2.75
C PHE A 267 -10.66 -2.49 2.80
N GLN A 268 -10.70 -1.68 1.74
CA GLN A 268 -10.10 -0.34 1.70
C GLN A 268 -10.88 0.64 2.60
N GLY A 269 -10.25 1.76 2.97
CA GLY A 269 -10.88 2.81 3.80
C GLY A 269 -11.10 2.45 5.28
N LYS A 270 -10.74 1.24 5.72
CA LYS A 270 -10.93 0.74 7.09
C LYS A 270 -9.65 0.72 7.94
N GLY A 271 -8.58 1.39 7.49
CA GLY A 271 -7.27 1.41 8.17
C GLY A 271 -6.37 0.20 7.89
N ASN A 272 -6.81 -0.77 7.08
CA ASN A 272 -6.06 -2.00 6.78
C ASN A 272 -4.72 -1.74 6.09
N GLY A 273 -4.65 -0.76 5.18
CA GLY A 273 -3.39 -0.34 4.58
C GLY A 273 -2.39 0.17 5.63
N ALA A 274 -2.85 0.97 6.59
CA ALA A 274 -1.98 1.54 7.62
C ALA A 274 -1.50 0.46 8.59
N ARG A 275 -2.37 -0.49 8.96
CA ARG A 275 -2.01 -1.67 9.77
C ARG A 275 -0.88 -2.45 9.10
N LEU A 276 -1.07 -2.83 7.84
CA LEU A 276 -0.09 -3.64 7.11
C LEU A 276 1.23 -2.88 6.91
N TYR A 277 1.18 -1.63 6.44
CA TYR A 277 2.40 -0.81 6.23
C TYR A 277 3.19 -0.61 7.52
N LYS A 278 2.54 -0.19 8.62
CA LYS A 278 3.23 0.03 9.90
C LYS A 278 3.90 -1.23 10.40
N THR A 279 3.21 -2.37 10.34
CA THR A 279 3.80 -3.65 10.75
C THR A 279 5.02 -4.03 9.90
N ILE A 280 4.95 -3.87 8.57
CA ILE A 280 6.09 -4.12 7.68
C ILE A 280 7.25 -3.17 8.00
N PHE A 281 6.96 -1.87 8.14
CA PHE A 281 7.97 -0.86 8.45
C PHE A 281 8.65 -1.14 9.79
N GLU A 282 7.88 -1.42 10.85
CA GLU A 282 8.41 -1.79 12.17
C GLU A 282 9.26 -3.06 12.14
N HIS A 283 8.87 -4.04 11.32
CA HIS A 283 9.64 -5.25 11.12
C HIS A 283 11.05 -4.96 10.59
N TYR A 284 11.14 -4.22 9.48
CA TYR A 284 12.43 -3.89 8.87
C TYR A 284 13.21 -2.82 9.65
N HIS A 285 12.52 -1.94 10.39
CA HIS A 285 13.17 -1.03 11.31
C HIS A 285 13.99 -1.78 12.37
N LYS A 286 13.49 -2.92 12.86
CA LYS A 286 14.17 -3.77 13.86
C LYS A 286 15.31 -4.62 13.28
N ILE A 287 15.38 -4.82 11.97
CA ILE A 287 16.43 -5.65 11.32
C ILE A 287 17.73 -4.84 11.16
N PRO A 288 18.83 -5.20 11.83
CA PRO A 288 20.09 -4.43 11.77
C PRO A 288 20.64 -4.26 10.35
N GLN A 289 20.51 -5.28 9.50
CA GLN A 289 21.02 -5.28 8.13
C GLN A 289 20.27 -4.30 7.22
N THR A 290 19.03 -3.94 7.55
CA THR A 290 18.28 -2.96 6.76
C THR A 290 18.75 -1.56 7.08
N HIS A 291 19.42 -0.93 6.11
CA HIS A 291 19.87 0.47 6.23
C HIS A 291 18.84 1.46 5.73
N GLU A 292 17.99 1.05 4.80
CA GLU A 292 16.99 1.93 4.21
C GLU A 292 15.76 1.12 3.75
N PHE A 293 14.58 1.65 4.07
CA PHE A 293 13.30 1.17 3.62
C PHE A 293 12.74 2.10 2.54
N THR A 294 12.63 1.55 1.33
CA THR A 294 12.21 2.23 0.11
C THR A 294 10.90 1.64 -0.41
N VAL A 295 10.27 2.36 -1.33
CA VAL A 295 9.03 1.92 -1.99
C VAL A 295 9.27 2.10 -3.48
N GLU A 296 8.88 1.11 -4.26
CA GLU A 296 8.89 1.12 -5.72
C GLU A 296 7.71 1.93 -6.23
N ASP A 297 8.00 2.99 -6.99
CA ASP A 297 7.05 3.84 -7.72
C ASP A 297 5.67 3.99 -7.05
N PRO A 298 5.62 4.57 -5.83
CA PRO A 298 4.36 4.71 -5.09
C PRO A 298 3.38 5.60 -5.85
N ASN A 299 2.11 5.19 -5.88
CA ASN A 299 1.02 6.06 -6.33
C ASN A 299 0.63 7.08 -5.24
N GLU A 300 -0.16 8.09 -5.61
CA GLU A 300 -0.57 9.18 -4.70
C GLU A 300 -1.26 8.66 -3.43
N ALA A 301 -2.14 7.66 -3.57
CA ALA A 301 -2.85 7.08 -2.43
C ALA A 301 -1.90 6.36 -1.45
N PHE A 302 -0.84 5.74 -1.95
CA PHE A 302 0.19 5.13 -1.12
C PHE A 302 1.13 6.16 -0.50
N ASP A 303 1.48 7.23 -1.23
CA ASP A 303 2.26 8.35 -0.67
C ASP A 303 1.54 8.98 0.53
N ASP A 304 0.22 9.20 0.45
CA ASP A 304 -0.60 9.66 1.58
C ASP A 304 -0.52 8.73 2.79
N LEU A 305 -0.71 7.43 2.54
CA LEU A 305 -0.64 6.40 3.58
C LEU A 305 0.72 6.45 4.28
N ARG A 306 1.78 6.49 3.47
CA ARG A 306 3.17 6.47 3.90
C ARG A 306 3.51 7.72 4.69
N ASP A 307 3.14 8.89 4.19
CA ASP A 307 3.38 10.18 4.83
C ASP A 307 2.72 10.26 6.21
N ILE A 308 1.48 9.80 6.36
CA ILE A 308 0.79 9.74 7.65
C ILE A 308 1.54 8.81 8.61
N CYS A 309 1.89 7.60 8.16
CA CYS A 309 2.52 6.60 9.01
C CYS A 309 3.95 7.00 9.43
N ASP A 310 4.75 7.50 8.48
CA ASP A 310 6.13 7.94 8.71
C ASP A 310 6.17 9.18 9.61
N LEU A 311 5.22 10.13 9.44
CA LEU A 311 5.11 11.29 10.33
C LEU A 311 4.75 10.90 11.76
N GLN A 312 3.80 9.97 11.92
CA GLN A 312 3.47 9.42 13.24
C GLN A 312 4.69 8.75 13.89
N PHE A 313 5.41 7.92 13.13
CA PHE A 313 6.61 7.24 13.62
C PHE A 313 7.71 8.24 14.00
N LEU A 314 8.07 9.17 13.11
CA LEU A 314 9.15 10.13 13.36
C LEU A 314 8.86 11.06 14.55
N ARG A 315 7.59 11.44 14.78
CA ARG A 315 7.18 12.20 15.97
C ARG A 315 7.37 11.42 17.28
N THR A 316 7.51 10.09 17.25
CA THR A 316 7.88 9.33 18.46
C THR A 316 9.36 9.45 18.82
N MET A 317 10.21 9.89 17.88
CA MET A 317 11.65 10.07 18.11
C MET A 317 11.89 11.47 18.72
N PRO A 318 12.41 11.59 19.96
CA PRO A 318 12.55 12.89 20.63
C PRO A 318 13.38 13.89 19.83
N ASP A 319 14.49 13.45 19.22
CA ASP A 319 15.38 14.32 18.46
C ASP A 319 14.70 14.90 17.22
N PHE A 320 13.81 14.14 16.56
CA PHE A 320 13.01 14.63 15.45
C PHE A 320 11.91 15.57 15.93
N ASN A 321 11.18 15.16 16.99
CA ASN A 321 10.06 15.91 17.52
C ASN A 321 10.48 17.25 18.17
N ASN A 322 11.78 17.47 18.40
CA ASN A 322 12.34 18.73 18.90
C ASN A 322 12.86 19.65 17.77
N LEU A 323 12.85 19.22 16.51
CA LEU A 323 13.26 20.06 15.38
C LEU A 323 12.29 21.21 15.18
N ARG A 324 12.81 22.43 15.08
CA ARG A 324 12.04 23.67 14.88
C ARG A 324 12.67 24.52 13.79
N LEU A 325 11.86 25.36 13.15
CA LEU A 325 12.37 26.42 12.29
C LEU A 325 13.18 27.42 13.14
N ASP A 326 14.33 27.85 12.64
CA ASP A 326 15.11 28.91 13.27
C ASP A 326 14.44 30.27 12.98
N THR A 327 13.81 30.87 13.98
CA THR A 327 13.11 32.16 13.85
C THR A 327 14.04 33.37 13.96
N GLU A 328 15.27 33.17 14.42
CA GLU A 328 16.25 34.23 14.65
C GLU A 328 17.22 34.37 13.46
N VAL A 329 17.12 33.48 12.48
CA VAL A 329 18.03 33.43 11.34
C VAL A 329 17.85 34.62 10.39
N SER A 330 18.94 35.35 10.13
CA SER A 330 18.95 36.40 9.11
C SER A 330 19.16 35.79 7.72
N ILE A 331 18.19 35.97 6.82
CA ILE A 331 18.24 35.43 5.45
C ILE A 331 19.01 36.41 4.55
N PRO A 332 20.21 36.03 4.05
CA PRO A 332 21.00 36.90 3.19
C PRO A 332 20.33 37.08 1.81
N LYS A 333 20.56 38.23 1.17
CA LYS A 333 20.04 38.49 -0.19
C LYS A 333 20.79 37.70 -1.28
N LYS A 334 22.03 37.29 -1.01
CA LYS A 334 22.91 36.56 -1.93
C LYS A 334 23.80 35.60 -1.13
N GLY A 335 24.25 34.53 -1.78
CA GLY A 335 25.16 33.55 -1.17
C GLY A 335 24.46 32.29 -0.68
N PRO A 336 25.19 31.41 0.05
CA PRO A 336 24.64 30.18 0.57
C PRO A 336 23.58 30.45 1.64
N LEU A 337 22.57 29.57 1.70
CA LEU A 337 21.58 29.62 2.78
C LEU A 337 22.23 29.27 4.12
N PRO A 338 21.94 30.02 5.21
CA PRO A 338 22.32 29.62 6.55
C PRO A 338 21.55 28.36 6.98
N LYS A 339 21.91 27.81 8.15
CA LYS A 339 21.10 26.74 8.77
C LYS A 339 19.71 27.30 9.10
N LEU A 340 18.67 26.64 8.62
CA LEU A 340 17.26 27.10 8.75
C LEU A 340 16.49 26.34 9.83
N ILE A 341 17.10 25.29 10.39
CA ILE A 341 16.45 24.35 11.32
C ILE A 341 17.33 24.25 12.57
N VAL A 342 16.73 24.54 13.72
CA VAL A 342 17.35 24.31 15.03
C VAL A 342 17.48 22.80 15.24
N GLY A 343 18.71 22.33 15.49
CA GLY A 343 19.04 20.90 15.52
C GLY A 343 19.28 20.27 14.15
N GLY A 344 19.37 21.07 13.08
CA GLY A 344 19.55 20.57 11.70
C GLY A 344 20.79 19.71 11.45
N ASP A 345 21.80 19.77 12.33
CA ASP A 345 23.02 18.96 12.22
C ASP A 345 22.78 17.46 12.47
N SER A 346 21.70 17.11 13.18
CA SER A 346 21.35 15.71 13.47
C SER A 346 20.43 15.06 12.43
N LEU A 347 20.00 15.79 11.39
CA LEU A 347 19.01 15.31 10.42
C LEU A 347 19.41 13.98 9.77
N GLU A 348 20.67 13.86 9.33
CA GLU A 348 21.13 12.65 8.68
C GLU A 348 21.23 11.48 9.67
N THR A 349 21.67 11.73 10.90
CA THR A 349 21.70 10.72 11.97
C THR A 349 20.30 10.23 12.32
N ILE A 350 19.32 11.15 12.40
CA ILE A 350 17.92 10.80 12.64
C ILE A 350 17.39 9.95 11.48
N ARG A 351 17.63 10.38 10.24
CA ARG A 351 17.18 9.67 9.03
C ARG A 351 17.73 8.26 8.96
N LEU A 352 19.05 8.09 9.14
CA LEU A 352 19.72 6.79 9.11
C LEU A 352 19.19 5.86 10.19
N ARG A 353 18.94 6.38 11.41
CA ARG A 353 18.34 5.61 12.49
C ARG A 353 16.89 5.22 12.20
N ALA A 354 16.12 6.12 11.59
CA ALA A 354 14.75 5.86 11.15
C ALA A 354 14.67 4.93 9.93
N LYS A 355 15.77 4.76 9.18
CA LYS A 355 15.88 3.95 7.96
C LYS A 355 14.93 4.41 6.85
N ILE A 356 14.65 5.71 6.77
CA ILE A 356 13.76 6.31 5.77
C ILE A 356 14.58 6.89 4.61
N ALA A 357 14.11 6.67 3.38
CA ALA A 357 14.72 7.23 2.18
C ALA A 357 14.81 8.77 2.23
N PRO A 358 15.87 9.41 1.69
CA PRO A 358 16.10 10.86 1.82
C PRO A 358 14.93 11.74 1.36
N ARG A 359 14.33 11.41 0.21
CA ARG A 359 13.17 12.14 -0.32
C ARG A 359 11.99 12.09 0.65
N GLN A 360 11.67 10.89 1.15
CA GLN A 360 10.55 10.68 2.05
C GLN A 360 10.78 11.39 3.39
N PHE A 361 11.98 11.26 3.97
CA PHE A 361 12.33 11.94 5.21
C PHE A 361 12.23 13.46 5.06
N GLY A 362 12.69 14.02 3.94
CA GLY A 362 12.56 15.45 3.63
C GLY A 362 11.12 15.93 3.59
N ARG A 363 10.22 15.21 2.89
CA ARG A 363 8.78 15.52 2.87
C ARG A 363 8.17 15.52 4.27
N VAL A 364 8.47 14.48 5.06
CA VAL A 364 7.91 14.34 6.41
C VAL A 364 8.46 15.39 7.38
N LEU A 365 9.73 15.76 7.26
CA LEU A 365 10.34 16.88 7.98
C LEU A 365 9.64 18.20 7.63
N GLU A 366 9.41 18.47 6.35
CA GLU A 366 8.74 19.68 5.87
C GLU A 366 7.31 19.77 6.41
N MET A 367 6.56 18.65 6.42
CA MET A 367 5.23 18.56 7.05
C MET A 367 5.28 18.78 8.56
N HIS A 368 6.26 18.20 9.26
CA HIS A 368 6.44 18.40 10.70
C HIS A 368 6.71 19.88 11.02
N LEU A 369 7.60 20.54 10.28
CA LEU A 369 7.90 21.96 10.45
C LEU A 369 6.71 22.84 10.06
N MET A 370 5.97 22.50 8.99
CA MET A 370 4.75 23.22 8.60
C MET A 370 3.69 23.17 9.71
N SER A 371 3.56 22.03 10.39
CA SER A 371 2.57 21.83 11.46
C SER A 371 2.80 22.73 12.69
N GLN A 372 3.99 23.34 12.81
CA GLN A 372 4.37 24.25 13.89
C GLN A 372 4.20 25.73 13.52
N LEU A 373 3.85 26.03 12.26
CA LEU A 373 3.63 27.41 11.83
C LEU A 373 2.42 28.03 12.54
N PRO A 374 2.44 29.34 12.81
CA PRO A 374 1.27 30.06 13.29
C PRO A 374 0.10 29.90 12.31
N LYS A 375 -1.11 29.77 12.85
CA LYS A 375 -2.34 29.63 12.03
C LYS A 375 -2.52 30.76 11.02
N SER A 376 -2.00 31.95 11.31
CA SER A 376 -2.04 33.12 10.42
C SER A 376 -1.34 32.94 9.08
N VAL A 377 -0.37 32.02 8.99
CA VAL A 377 0.49 31.83 7.80
C VAL A 377 0.61 30.36 7.36
N GLN A 378 -0.01 29.45 8.11
CA GLN A 378 -0.02 28.02 7.79
C GLN A 378 -0.87 27.79 6.53
N PRO A 379 -0.36 27.04 5.53
CA PRO A 379 -1.17 26.63 4.39
C PRO A 379 -2.43 25.90 4.84
N THR A 380 -3.59 26.25 4.28
CA THR A 380 -4.89 25.65 4.59
C THR A 380 -5.70 25.41 3.33
N MET A 381 -6.53 24.37 3.36
CA MET A 381 -7.55 24.07 2.34
C MET A 381 -8.92 24.67 2.70
N ALA A 382 -9.07 25.23 3.90
CA ALA A 382 -10.33 25.82 4.34
C ALA A 382 -10.54 27.19 3.69
N VAL A 383 -11.61 27.32 2.92
CA VAL A 383 -11.95 28.56 2.21
C VAL A 383 -12.63 29.58 3.12
N ASP A 384 -13.32 29.11 4.16
CA ASP A 384 -14.20 29.93 5.03
C ASP A 384 -13.70 30.06 6.49
N GLU A 385 -12.46 29.62 6.80
CA GLU A 385 -11.91 29.79 8.15
C GLU A 385 -11.42 31.23 8.36
N GLU A 386 -11.87 31.87 9.45
CA GLU A 386 -11.29 33.15 9.89
C GLU A 386 -9.84 32.94 10.35
N VAL A 387 -8.89 33.29 9.49
CA VAL A 387 -7.46 33.22 9.77
C VAL A 387 -7.01 34.48 10.53
N PRO A 388 -6.26 34.36 11.64
CA PRO A 388 -5.73 35.53 12.35
C PRO A 388 -4.84 36.40 11.46
N ALA A 389 -4.79 37.71 11.73
CA ALA A 389 -3.94 38.63 10.98
C ALA A 389 -2.45 38.25 11.10
N GLU A 390 -1.78 38.14 9.96
CA GLU A 390 -0.35 37.78 9.87
C GLU A 390 0.57 38.86 10.43
N THR A 391 1.41 38.49 11.40
CA THR A 391 2.46 39.38 11.93
C THR A 391 3.73 39.34 11.08
N LYS A 392 4.63 40.31 11.27
CA LYS A 392 5.95 40.28 10.61
C LYS A 392 6.78 39.04 11.01
N ALA A 393 6.61 38.58 12.26
CA ALA A 393 7.28 37.37 12.74
C ALA A 393 6.72 36.13 12.05
N ASP A 394 5.39 36.03 11.89
CA ASP A 394 4.74 34.92 11.19
C ASP A 394 5.22 34.82 9.74
N LYS A 395 5.28 35.96 9.04
CA LYS A 395 5.82 36.04 7.67
C LYS A 395 7.27 35.58 7.59
N HIS A 396 8.08 35.95 8.58
CA HIS A 396 9.47 35.53 8.64
C HIS A 396 9.57 34.01 8.82
N GLN A 397 8.82 33.44 9.77
CA GLN A 397 8.80 32.00 10.02
C GLN A 397 8.31 31.20 8.80
N LYS A 398 7.24 31.67 8.14
CA LYS A 398 6.76 31.09 6.88
C LYS A 398 7.85 31.14 5.81
N LYS A 399 8.56 32.26 5.67
CA LYS A 399 9.66 32.39 4.71
C LYS A 399 10.80 31.41 4.97
N VAL A 400 11.14 31.15 6.24
CA VAL A 400 12.14 30.13 6.61
C VAL A 400 11.66 28.75 6.17
N TRP A 401 10.40 28.39 6.44
CA TRP A 401 9.80 27.13 5.97
C TRP A 401 9.78 27.02 4.44
N ASP A 402 9.36 28.07 3.73
CA ASP A 402 9.34 28.12 2.27
C ASP A 402 10.74 27.79 1.70
N LEU A 403 11.81 28.32 2.31
CA LEU A 403 13.18 28.07 1.87
C LEU A 403 13.63 26.62 2.12
N VAL A 404 13.21 26.00 3.23
CA VAL A 404 13.47 24.58 3.50
C VAL A 404 12.88 23.71 2.39
N VAL A 405 11.59 23.88 2.10
CA VAL A 405 10.88 23.11 1.06
C VAL A 405 11.48 23.38 -0.33
N LYS A 406 11.73 24.66 -0.65
CA LYS A 406 12.34 25.06 -1.92
C LYS A 406 13.70 24.44 -2.15
N GLN A 407 14.48 24.19 -1.10
CA GLN A 407 15.78 23.54 -1.23
C GLN A 407 15.64 22.12 -1.81
N ARG A 408 14.65 21.35 -1.36
CA ARG A 408 14.33 20.02 -1.89
C ARG A 408 13.75 20.12 -3.30
N LEU A 409 12.74 20.97 -3.51
CA LEU A 409 12.07 21.13 -4.79
C LEU A 409 13.04 21.58 -5.90
N TYR A 410 13.96 22.49 -5.60
CA TYR A 410 14.98 22.94 -6.54
C TYR A 410 15.94 21.82 -6.93
N ARG A 411 16.42 21.02 -5.96
CA ARG A 411 17.30 19.87 -6.24
C ARG A 411 16.59 18.78 -7.03
N HIS A 412 15.35 18.48 -6.67
CA HIS A 412 14.56 17.44 -7.33
C HIS A 412 14.23 17.82 -8.77
N ASN A 413 13.84 19.06 -9.00
CA ASN A 413 13.45 19.56 -10.33
C ASN A 413 14.60 20.26 -11.06
N LYS A 414 15.86 19.97 -10.70
CA LYS A 414 17.04 20.70 -11.22
C LYS A 414 17.09 20.68 -12.76
N ASP A 415 16.84 19.53 -13.36
CA ASP A 415 16.91 19.34 -14.81
C ASP A 415 15.78 20.08 -15.52
N LEU A 416 14.54 19.94 -15.03
CA LEU A 416 13.38 20.70 -15.53
C LEU A 416 13.58 22.22 -15.38
N LEU A 417 14.05 22.68 -14.22
CA LEU A 417 14.31 24.10 -13.96
C LEU A 417 15.45 24.63 -14.84
N SER A 418 16.41 23.81 -15.23
CA SER A 418 17.50 24.22 -16.13
C SER A 418 16.99 24.62 -17.51
N GLN A 419 15.85 24.07 -17.94
CA GLN A 419 15.17 24.35 -19.21
C GLN A 419 14.23 25.55 -19.13
N VAL A 420 13.97 26.07 -17.93
CA VAL A 420 13.12 27.25 -17.70
C VAL A 420 13.98 28.51 -17.67
N GLU A 421 13.45 29.61 -18.21
CA GLU A 421 14.09 30.93 -18.18
C GLU A 421 14.40 31.40 -16.74
N PRO A 422 15.59 31.97 -16.46
CA PRO A 422 16.01 32.28 -15.09
C PRO A 422 15.04 33.13 -14.27
N HIS A 423 14.29 34.03 -14.91
CA HIS A 423 13.32 34.90 -14.25
C HIS A 423 12.02 34.18 -13.87
N GLU A 424 11.61 33.15 -14.64
CA GLU A 424 10.42 32.34 -14.35
C GLU A 424 10.67 31.25 -13.31
N ARG A 425 11.93 30.82 -13.11
CA ARG A 425 12.27 29.72 -12.17
C ARG A 425 11.75 29.97 -10.77
N ILE A 426 11.80 31.22 -10.30
CA ILE A 426 11.34 31.59 -8.96
C ILE A 426 9.83 31.46 -8.87
N GLU A 427 9.10 31.90 -9.90
CA GLU A 427 7.64 31.83 -9.99
C GLU A 427 7.17 30.37 -10.00
N LYS A 428 7.67 29.54 -10.92
CA LYS A 428 7.30 28.11 -11.00
C LYS A 428 7.62 27.35 -9.70
N LEU A 429 8.72 27.72 -9.04
CA LEU A 429 9.07 27.14 -7.74
C LEU A 429 8.10 27.60 -6.63
N ASN A 430 7.58 28.82 -6.68
CA ASN A 430 6.54 29.29 -5.76
C ASN A 430 5.21 28.57 -6.00
N ASP A 431 4.83 28.34 -7.26
CA ASP A 431 3.60 27.64 -7.61
C ASP A 431 3.65 26.19 -7.12
N THR A 432 4.78 25.53 -7.34
CA THR A 432 5.02 24.16 -6.84
C THR A 432 4.97 24.13 -5.31
N LEU A 433 5.59 25.11 -4.64
CA LEU A 433 5.55 25.22 -3.18
C LEU A 433 4.12 25.40 -2.66
N TYR A 434 3.29 26.20 -3.34
CA TYR A 434 1.89 26.39 -2.96
C TYR A 434 1.12 25.07 -3.01
N GLY A 435 1.24 24.32 -4.12
CA GLY A 435 0.62 23.00 -4.25
C GLY A 435 1.07 22.02 -3.15
N VAL A 436 2.37 21.96 -2.87
CA VAL A 436 2.93 21.13 -1.79
C VAL A 436 2.40 21.54 -0.42
N GLY A 437 2.25 22.84 -0.16
CA GLY A 437 1.67 23.33 1.09
C GLY A 437 0.23 22.87 1.29
N LEU A 438 -0.59 22.90 0.23
CA LEU A 438 -1.97 22.42 0.26
C LEU A 438 -2.06 20.90 0.47
N GLU A 439 -1.19 20.13 -0.21
CA GLU A 439 -1.07 18.68 -0.04
C GLU A 439 -0.73 18.34 1.42
N TYR A 440 0.25 19.02 2.01
CA TYR A 440 0.63 18.84 3.40
C TYR A 440 -0.50 19.20 4.37
N ALA A 441 -1.27 20.26 4.07
CA ALA A 441 -2.43 20.63 4.88
C ALA A 441 -3.50 19.53 4.88
N ARG A 442 -3.75 18.92 3.71
CA ARG A 442 -4.66 17.78 3.55
C ARG A 442 -4.21 16.57 4.38
N ILE A 443 -2.92 16.23 4.31
CA ILE A 443 -2.33 15.11 5.06
C ILE A 443 -2.39 15.36 6.58
N LEU A 444 -2.02 16.54 7.05
CA LEU A 444 -2.09 16.89 8.48
C LEU A 444 -3.53 16.85 9.00
N ALA A 445 -4.50 17.31 8.21
CA ALA A 445 -5.91 17.21 8.56
C ALA A 445 -6.37 15.74 8.66
N ALA A 446 -5.92 14.86 7.76
CA ALA A 446 -6.19 13.43 7.81
C ALA A 446 -5.57 12.77 9.06
N LEU A 447 -4.32 13.12 9.38
CA LEU A 447 -3.64 12.68 10.59
C LEU A 447 -4.40 13.08 11.86
N SER A 448 -4.81 14.34 11.99
CA SER A 448 -5.59 14.81 13.15
C SER A 448 -6.94 14.09 13.28
N ARG A 449 -7.61 13.77 12.16
CA ARG A 449 -8.83 12.94 12.20
C ARG A 449 -8.55 11.53 12.70
N SER A 450 -7.48 10.91 12.22
CA SER A 450 -7.05 9.58 12.67
C SER A 450 -6.73 9.55 14.16
N GLU A 451 -6.00 10.54 14.68
CA GLU A 451 -5.62 10.61 16.09
C GLU A 451 -6.85 10.77 17.00
N LYS A 452 -7.80 11.64 16.62
CA LYS A 452 -9.07 11.81 17.34
C LYS A 452 -9.90 10.53 17.40
N TYR A 453 -9.93 9.78 16.30
CA TYR A 453 -10.63 8.49 16.25
C TYR A 453 -9.96 7.43 17.14
N SER A 454 -8.63 7.34 17.15
CA SER A 454 -7.90 6.43 18.03
C SER A 454 -8.05 6.77 19.52
N GLN A 455 -8.08 8.07 19.87
CA GLN A 455 -8.29 8.52 21.25
C GLN A 455 -9.71 8.26 21.75
N SER A 456 -10.73 8.49 20.91
CA SER A 456 -12.13 8.23 21.29
C SER A 456 -12.39 6.74 21.51
N GLN A 457 -11.76 5.86 20.73
CA GLN A 457 -11.84 4.41 20.91
C GLN A 457 -11.13 3.93 22.19
N SER A 458 -9.95 4.47 22.49
CA SER A 458 -9.23 4.18 23.74
C SER A 458 -10.06 4.57 24.98
N ALA A 459 -10.75 5.72 24.93
CA ALA A 459 -11.61 6.19 26.00
C ALA A 459 -12.91 5.37 26.16
N ALA A 460 -13.46 4.84 25.07
CA ALA A 460 -14.62 3.95 25.10
C ALA A 460 -14.30 2.57 25.67
N ASN A 461 -13.13 2.00 25.35
CA ASN A 461 -12.67 0.72 25.88
C ASN A 461 -12.23 0.81 27.36
N GLY A 462 -11.78 1.97 27.83
CA GLY A 462 -11.46 2.20 29.25
C GLY A 462 -12.67 2.23 30.19
N LYS A 463 -13.90 2.34 29.68
CA LYS A 463 -15.14 2.33 30.48
C LYS A 463 -15.81 0.97 30.61
N ARG A 464 -15.25 -0.10 30.03
CA ARG A 464 -15.72 -1.47 30.23
C ARG A 464 -14.64 -2.33 30.87
N LYS A 465 -14.44 -2.17 32.18
CA LYS A 465 -13.99 -3.27 33.04
C LYS A 465 -14.37 -3.02 34.50
N LEU A 466 -15.10 -4.02 35.03
CA LEU A 466 -15.32 -4.40 36.42
C LEU A 466 -16.23 -3.51 37.28
N ASP A 467 -17.52 -3.85 37.28
CA ASP A 467 -18.31 -3.98 38.51
C ASP A 467 -19.18 -5.25 38.36
N GLU A 468 -18.60 -6.39 38.70
CA GLU A 468 -19.35 -7.56 39.16
C GLU A 468 -18.98 -7.80 40.62
N GLU A 469 -19.78 -7.24 41.54
CA GLU A 469 -20.05 -7.88 42.81
C GLU A 469 -21.55 -8.02 42.98
N VAL A 470 -21.97 -9.28 43.06
CA VAL A 470 -23.32 -9.72 43.38
C VAL A 470 -23.57 -9.45 44.86
N ALA A 471 -24.59 -8.66 45.17
CA ALA A 471 -25.29 -8.74 46.45
C ALA A 471 -26.80 -8.57 46.21
N GLU A 472 -27.51 -9.64 46.50
CA GLU A 472 -28.97 -9.68 46.60
C GLU A 472 -29.48 -8.56 47.52
N HIS A 473 -30.49 -7.80 47.08
CA HIS A 473 -31.68 -7.56 47.90
C HIS A 473 -32.83 -7.01 47.05
N SER A 474 -33.98 -7.64 47.26
CA SER A 474 -35.29 -7.32 46.73
C SER A 474 -35.75 -5.90 47.05
N SER A 475 -36.45 -5.25 46.10
CA SER A 475 -37.78 -4.72 46.38
C SER A 475 -38.52 -4.33 45.09
N SER A 476 -39.76 -4.77 45.07
CA SER A 476 -40.80 -4.50 44.09
C SER A 476 -41.21 -3.03 44.08
N LYS A 477 -41.56 -2.51 42.90
CA LYS A 477 -42.69 -1.56 42.77
C LYS A 477 -43.25 -1.50 41.35
N LYS A 478 -44.57 -1.65 41.32
CA LYS A 478 -45.50 -1.75 40.21
C LYS A 478 -45.42 -0.57 39.23
N ALA A 479 -45.57 -0.88 37.95
CA ALA A 479 -46.08 0.06 36.95
C ALA A 479 -47.55 0.40 37.26
N ARG A 480 -47.88 1.70 37.29
CA ARG A 480 -49.26 2.21 37.27
C ARG A 480 -49.48 2.83 35.89
N VAL A 481 -50.38 2.20 35.15
CA VAL A 481 -51.11 2.81 34.04
C VAL A 481 -52.10 3.80 34.63
N GLU A 482 -52.24 4.99 34.05
CA GLU A 482 -53.52 5.69 33.95
C GLU A 482 -53.47 6.78 32.87
N ASP A 483 -54.60 6.87 32.18
CA ASP A 483 -54.90 7.54 30.93
C ASP A 483 -54.86 9.08 30.97
N ALA A 484 -54.58 9.67 29.79
CA ALA A 484 -55.37 10.74 29.17
C ALA A 484 -55.05 10.83 27.67
#